data_AF-A0AAW8CK85-F1
#
_entry.id   AF-A0AAW8CK85-F1
#
_cell.length_a   1.000
_cell.length_b   1.000
_cell.length_c   1.000
_cell.angle_alpha   90.00
_cell.angle_beta   90.00
_cell.angle_gamma   90.00
#
_symmetry.space_group_name_H-M   'P 1'
#
loop_
_entity.id
_entity.type
_entity.pdbx_description
1 polymer ?
#
loop_
_entity_poly.entity_id
_entity_poly.type
_entity_poly.pdbx_seq_one_letter_code
_entity_poly.pdbx_strand_id
1 'polypeptide(L)'
;MNKVNIDLENCYGIKKFNYEFDLGINSKSQGVYAIYAPNGYMKSSFAKTIQDFIDNKDSQDIIFPNRKCKRNITGLSNKNIFVIKPYEESYSSKQSSSLLVNEKLKKEYEDTIKGLSQKSSG
;
A
#
# COMPACT_ATOMS: atom_id res chain seq x y z
N MET A 1 17.94 3.94 5.55
CA MET A 1 17.06 4.95 4.93
C MET A 1 15.66 4.37 4.98
N ASN A 2 15.00 4.47 6.14
CA ASN A 2 13.80 3.68 6.44
C ASN A 2 12.64 4.56 6.95
N LYS A 3 12.77 5.88 6.85
CA LYS A 3 11.78 6.82 7.34
C LYS A 3 10.81 7.20 6.23
N VAL A 4 9.53 7.19 6.55
CA VAL A 4 8.44 7.49 5.64
C VAL A 4 7.58 8.57 6.26
N ASN A 5 7.51 9.72 5.62
CA ASN A 5 6.65 10.81 6.09
C ASN A 5 5.35 10.81 5.28
N ILE A 6 4.23 10.86 6.01
CA ILE A 6 2.89 10.95 5.44
C ILE A 6 2.20 12.17 6.05
N ASP A 7 1.91 13.16 5.20
CA ASP A 7 1.18 14.39 5.53
C ASP A 7 -0.02 14.54 4.59
N LEU A 8 -1.21 14.28 5.15
CA LEU A 8 -2.50 14.26 4.46
C LEU A 8 -3.45 15.30 5.06
N GLU A 9 -4.17 16.01 4.20
CA GLU A 9 -5.22 16.96 4.60
C GLU A 9 -6.35 16.95 3.56
N ASN A 10 -7.60 16.84 4.01
CA ASN A 10 -8.80 16.77 3.18
C ASN A 10 -8.77 15.68 2.08
N CYS A 11 -8.16 14.52 2.34
CA CYS A 11 -8.10 13.42 1.37
C CYS A 11 -9.10 12.32 1.78
N TYR A 12 -10.14 12.11 0.97
CA TYR A 12 -11.25 11.19 1.26
C TYR A 12 -11.86 11.37 2.67
N GLY A 13 -12.01 12.61 3.13
CA GLY A 13 -12.56 12.94 4.45
C GLY A 13 -11.55 12.91 5.61
N ILE A 14 -10.28 12.59 5.37
CA ILE A 14 -9.22 12.73 6.39
C ILE A 14 -9.01 14.23 6.65
N LYS A 15 -9.40 14.72 7.83
CA LYS A 15 -9.19 16.15 8.18
C LYS A 15 -7.72 16.52 8.16
N LYS A 16 -6.89 15.81 8.93
CA LYS A 16 -5.44 15.98 8.99
C LYS A 16 -4.79 14.71 9.51
N PHE A 17 -3.71 14.28 8.89
CA PHE A 17 -2.86 13.18 9.35
C PHE A 17 -1.42 13.52 9.02
N ASN A 18 -0.56 13.66 10.03
CA ASN A 18 0.85 13.97 9.84
C ASN A 18 1.67 13.08 10.76
N TYR A 19 2.43 12.15 10.17
CA TYR A 19 3.23 11.20 10.92
C TYR A 19 4.46 10.75 10.12
N GLU A 20 5.59 10.61 10.81
CA GLU A 20 6.81 9.99 10.28
C GLU A 20 6.93 8.57 10.85
N PHE A 21 6.84 7.57 9.98
CA PHE A 21 7.06 6.16 10.28
C PHE A 21 8.54 5.81 10.13
N ASP A 22 9.12 5.11 11.11
CA ASP A 22 10.43 4.46 10.98
C ASP A 22 10.22 2.98 10.67
N LEU A 23 10.38 2.60 9.41
CA LEU A 23 10.28 1.21 8.94
C LEU A 23 11.55 0.39 9.21
N GLY A 24 12.54 0.95 9.90
CA GLY A 24 13.75 0.24 10.25
C GLY A 24 13.55 -0.75 11.40
N ILE A 25 14.26 -1.88 11.33
CA ILE A 25 14.39 -2.81 12.45
C ILE A 25 15.58 -2.35 13.29
N ASN A 26 15.30 -1.83 14.47
CA ASN A 26 16.30 -1.34 15.42
C ASN A 26 15.76 -1.43 16.87
N SER A 27 16.50 -0.88 17.83
CA SER A 27 16.09 -0.92 19.25
C SER A 27 14.82 -0.13 19.57
N LYS A 28 14.35 0.74 18.67
CA LYS A 28 13.19 1.62 18.87
C LYS A 28 12.01 1.31 17.94
N SER A 29 12.25 0.63 16.82
CA SER A 29 11.22 0.27 15.85
C SER A 29 11.42 -1.15 15.34
N GLN A 30 10.31 -1.84 15.13
CA GLN A 30 10.26 -3.13 14.43
C GLN A 30 9.79 -2.98 12.99
N GLY A 31 9.58 -1.74 12.52
CA GLY A 31 9.05 -1.43 11.19
C GLY A 31 7.59 -1.84 10.97
N VAL A 32 6.85 -2.14 12.03
CA VAL A 32 5.43 -2.54 11.99
C VAL A 32 4.59 -1.56 12.79
N TYR A 33 3.48 -1.13 12.21
CA TYR A 33 2.58 -0.13 12.78
C TYR A 33 1.13 -0.59 12.71
N ALA A 34 0.38 -0.35 13.79
CA ALA A 34 -1.07 -0.52 13.84
C ALA A 34 -1.75 0.86 13.86
N ILE A 35 -2.54 1.17 12.84
CA ILE A 35 -3.34 2.39 12.79
C ILE A 35 -4.77 2.04 13.24
N TYR A 36 -5.16 2.53 14.41
CA TYR A 36 -6.51 2.34 14.95
C TYR A 36 -7.32 3.63 14.88
N ALA A 37 -8.57 3.54 14.41
CA ALA A 37 -9.51 4.64 14.39
C ALA A 37 -10.96 4.11 14.39
N PRO A 38 -11.96 4.89 14.83
CA PRO A 38 -13.38 4.53 14.74
C PRO A 38 -13.86 4.31 13.30
N ASN A 39 -15.05 3.74 13.16
CA ASN A 39 -15.71 3.61 11.85
C ASN A 39 -16.05 4.99 11.29
N GLY A 40 -15.89 5.15 9.97
CA GLY A 40 -16.12 6.43 9.29
C GLY A 40 -15.02 7.49 9.48
N TYR A 41 -13.92 7.19 10.19
CA TYR A 41 -12.89 8.20 10.47
C TYR A 41 -11.83 8.31 9.37
N MET A 42 -10.94 7.34 9.25
CA MET A 42 -9.85 7.42 8.25
C MET A 42 -9.31 6.10 7.73
N LYS A 43 -9.66 4.94 8.30
CA LYS A 43 -8.98 3.66 7.96
C LYS A 43 -9.03 3.35 6.46
N SER A 44 -10.23 3.31 5.90
CA SER A 44 -10.43 3.05 4.47
C SER A 44 -10.00 4.23 3.60
N SER A 45 -10.17 5.47 4.07
CA SER A 45 -9.72 6.69 3.39
C SER A 45 -8.21 6.75 3.24
N PHE A 46 -7.47 6.29 4.25
CA PHE A 46 -6.02 6.19 4.25
C PHE A 46 -5.58 5.18 3.18
N ALA A 47 -6.14 3.97 3.20
CA ALA A 47 -5.84 2.95 2.18
C ALA A 47 -6.12 3.44 0.75
N LYS A 48 -7.24 4.14 0.52
CA LYS A 48 -7.56 4.77 -0.78
C LYS A 48 -6.56 5.85 -1.19
N THR A 49 -6.17 6.71 -0.25
CA THR A 49 -5.17 7.78 -0.50
C THR A 49 -3.81 7.20 -0.90
N ILE A 50 -3.41 6.08 -0.27
CA ILE A 50 -2.19 5.36 -0.64
C ILE A 50 -2.34 4.66 -2.00
N GLN A 51 -3.50 4.07 -2.29
CA GLN A 51 -3.76 3.46 -3.60
C GLN A 51 -3.65 4.49 -4.74
N ASP A 52 -4.21 5.68 -4.56
CA ASP A 52 -4.06 6.75 -5.56
C ASP A 52 -2.59 7.16 -5.74
N PHE A 53 -1.76 7.04 -4.70
CA PHE A 53 -0.34 7.39 -4.77
C PHE A 53 0.42 6.35 -5.60
N ILE A 54 0.07 5.07 -5.44
CA ILE A 54 0.58 3.98 -6.28
C ILE A 54 0.17 4.20 -7.74
N ASP A 55 -1.10 4.54 -7.98
CA ASP A 55 -1.70 4.70 -9.30
C ASP A 55 -1.30 6.01 -10.01
N ASN A 56 -0.57 6.91 -9.34
CA ASN A 56 -0.32 8.29 -9.80
C ASN A 56 -1.61 9.06 -10.13
N LYS A 57 -2.67 8.83 -9.36
CA LYS A 57 -3.92 9.59 -9.42
C LYS A 57 -3.94 10.67 -8.34
N ASP A 58 -4.66 11.74 -8.61
CA ASP A 58 -4.93 12.76 -7.61
C ASP A 58 -5.96 12.24 -6.60
N SER A 59 -5.67 12.46 -5.32
CA SER A 59 -6.64 12.20 -4.26
C SER A 59 -7.54 13.41 -4.08
N GLN A 60 -8.78 13.18 -3.66
CA GLN A 60 -9.80 14.23 -3.52
C GLN A 60 -10.63 14.07 -2.24
N ASP A 61 -11.26 15.16 -1.79
CA ASP A 61 -12.24 15.09 -0.72
C ASP A 61 -13.60 14.66 -1.30
N ILE A 62 -14.18 13.62 -0.74
CA ILE A 62 -15.52 13.13 -1.14
C ILE A 62 -16.64 13.83 -0.38
N ILE A 63 -16.33 14.42 0.78
CA ILE A 63 -17.31 15.09 1.64
C ILE A 63 -17.48 16.54 1.18
N PHE A 64 -16.38 17.19 0.84
CA PHE A 64 -16.36 18.58 0.39
C PHE A 64 -15.53 18.75 -0.90
N PRO A 65 -16.11 18.51 -2.10
CA PRO A 65 -15.37 18.47 -3.36
C PRO A 65 -14.56 19.73 -3.70
N ASN A 66 -14.96 20.89 -3.15
CA ASN A 66 -14.26 22.15 -3.35
C ASN A 66 -12.97 22.29 -2.51
N ARG A 67 -12.73 21.40 -1.54
CA ARG A 67 -11.50 21.40 -0.75
C ARG A 67 -10.38 20.74 -1.53
N LYS A 68 -9.23 21.40 -1.57
CA LYS A 68 -8.01 20.79 -2.10
C LYS A 68 -7.51 19.73 -1.12
N CYS A 69 -7.36 18.49 -1.61
CA CYS A 69 -6.61 17.47 -0.89
C CYS A 69 -5.12 17.80 -0.97
N LYS A 70 -4.45 17.77 0.18
CA LYS A 70 -3.00 17.81 0.30
C LYS A 70 -2.54 16.39 0.57
N ARG A 71 -1.85 15.79 -0.40
CA ARG A 71 -1.21 14.48 -0.24
C ARG A 71 0.30 14.63 -0.43
N ASN A 72 1.04 14.58 0.66
CA ASN A 72 2.50 14.59 0.64
C ASN A 72 3.03 13.29 1.29
N ILE A 73 3.60 12.43 0.46
CA ILE A 73 4.20 11.16 0.88
C ILE A 73 5.65 11.17 0.40
N THR A 74 6.58 11.06 1.35
CA THR A 74 8.02 11.12 1.06
C THR A 74 8.77 9.98 1.79
N GLY A 75 9.96 9.66 1.30
CA GLY A 75 10.74 8.52 1.82
C GLY A 75 10.33 7.16 1.27
N LEU A 76 9.38 7.13 0.32
CA LEU A 76 8.97 5.94 -0.43
C LEU A 76 8.82 6.24 -1.91
N SER A 77 9.14 5.25 -2.75
CA SER A 77 8.72 5.21 -4.15
C SER A 77 7.35 4.56 -4.24
N ASN A 78 6.47 5.11 -5.07
CA ASN A 78 5.13 4.54 -5.35
C ASN A 78 5.19 3.08 -5.86
N LYS A 79 6.30 2.67 -6.48
CA LYS A 79 6.53 1.28 -6.95
C LYS A 79 6.82 0.28 -5.83
N ASN A 80 7.16 0.75 -4.63
CA ASN A 80 7.56 -0.08 -3.49
C ASN A 80 6.42 -0.24 -2.45
N ILE A 81 5.20 0.15 -2.80
CA ILE A 81 4.05 0.12 -1.90
C ILE A 81 3.02 -0.84 -2.49
N PHE A 82 2.41 -1.63 -1.62
CA PHE A 82 1.35 -2.55 -1.97
C PHE A 82 0.23 -2.46 -0.95
N VAL A 83 -1.00 -2.23 -1.42
CA VAL A 83 -2.20 -2.11 -0.57
C VAL A 83 -3.04 -3.37 -0.74
N ILE A 84 -3.25 -4.09 0.36
CA ILE A 84 -4.15 -5.25 0.39
C ILE A 84 -5.58 -4.75 0.62
N LYS A 85 -6.45 -4.97 -0.36
CA LYS A 85 -7.89 -4.75 -0.31
C LYS A 85 -8.63 -5.97 0.28
N PRO A 86 -9.71 -5.75 1.04
CA PRO A 86 -10.43 -6.84 1.69
C PRO A 86 -11.19 -7.80 0.75
N TYR A 87 -11.40 -7.44 -0.51
CA TYR A 87 -12.26 -8.19 -1.44
C TYR A 87 -11.58 -8.58 -2.77
N GLU A 88 -10.27 -8.43 -2.90
CA GLU A 88 -9.55 -8.98 -4.05
C GLU A 88 -9.05 -10.38 -3.69
N GLU A 89 -9.66 -11.40 -4.32
CA GLU A 89 -9.34 -12.82 -4.10
C GLU A 89 -7.97 -13.22 -4.64
N SER A 90 -7.41 -12.45 -5.57
CA SER A 90 -6.08 -12.70 -6.11
C SER A 90 -5.34 -11.40 -6.42
N TYR A 91 -4.09 -11.34 -5.99
CA TYR A 91 -3.18 -10.24 -6.31
C TYR A 91 -2.13 -10.73 -7.28
N SER A 92 -2.24 -10.29 -8.54
CA SER A 92 -1.19 -10.49 -9.53
C SER A 92 -0.20 -9.34 -9.43
N SER A 93 0.86 -9.51 -8.64
CA SER A 93 2.07 -8.70 -8.78
C SER A 93 3.19 -9.62 -9.26
N LYS A 94 4.18 -9.08 -10.00
CA LYS A 94 5.39 -9.84 -10.38
C LYS A 94 6.21 -10.33 -9.15
N GLN A 95 5.79 -9.97 -7.94
CA GLN A 95 6.35 -10.39 -6.64
C GLN A 95 5.28 -11.02 -5.71
N SER A 96 4.13 -11.44 -6.24
CA SER A 96 3.03 -12.01 -5.43
C SER A 96 3.43 -13.27 -4.67
N SER A 97 4.51 -13.94 -5.08
CA SER A 97 5.09 -15.08 -4.38
C SER A 97 5.70 -14.74 -3.01
N SER A 98 5.94 -13.46 -2.68
CA SER A 98 6.41 -13.06 -1.34
C SER A 98 5.29 -12.96 -0.31
N LEU A 99 4.03 -12.91 -0.74
CA LEU A 99 2.84 -12.85 0.13
C LEU A 99 2.26 -14.24 0.40
N LEU A 100 2.71 -15.27 -0.33
CA LEU A 100 2.34 -16.66 -0.08
C LEU A 100 3.08 -17.16 1.16
N VAL A 101 2.37 -17.15 2.30
CA VAL A 101 2.88 -17.67 3.59
C VAL A 101 3.08 -19.19 3.55
N ASN A 102 2.41 -19.89 2.63
CA ASN A 102 2.54 -21.34 2.46
C ASN A 102 3.61 -21.67 1.40
N GLU A 103 4.75 -22.18 1.85
CA GLU A 103 5.90 -22.53 0.99
C GLU A 103 5.56 -23.54 -0.11
N LYS A 104 4.62 -24.46 0.15
CA LYS A 104 4.22 -25.48 -0.84
C LYS A 104 3.47 -24.84 -2.00
N LEU A 105 2.49 -23.99 -1.70
CA LEU A 105 1.71 -23.25 -2.71
C LEU A 105 2.58 -22.25 -3.46
N LYS A 106 3.57 -21.65 -2.77
CA LYS A 106 4.57 -20.78 -3.41
C LYS A 106 5.38 -21.53 -4.48
N LYS A 107 5.91 -22.72 -4.14
CA LYS A 107 6.68 -23.55 -5.09
C LYS A 107 5.85 -23.96 -6.30
N GLU A 108 4.64 -24.47 -6.08
CA GLU A 108 3.75 -24.90 -7.17
C GLU A 108 3.42 -23.73 -8.14
N TYR A 109 3.20 -22.52 -7.61
CA TYR A 109 2.97 -21.33 -8.42
C TYR A 109 4.21 -20.89 -9.22
N GLU A 110 5.38 -20.83 -8.58
CA GLU A 110 6.64 -20.45 -9.25
C GLU A 110 7.02 -21.43 -10.36
N ASP A 111 6.81 -22.73 -10.14
CA ASP A 111 7.11 -23.78 -11.12
C ASP A 111 6.15 -23.71 -12.33
N THR A 112 4.88 -23.40 -12.10
CA THR A 112 3.89 -23.22 -13.17
C THR A 112 4.24 -22.01 -14.06
N ILE A 113 4.65 -20.89 -13.46
CA ILE A 113 5.07 -19.70 -14.21
C ILE A 113 6.33 -19.97 -15.04
N LYS A 114 7.33 -20.66 -14.48
CA LYS A 114 8.53 -21.07 -15.24
C LYS A 114 8.20 -21.97 -16.43
N GLY A 115 7.26 -22.89 -16.27
CA GLY A 115 6.81 -23.76 -17.36
C GLY A 115 6.10 -23.01 -18.49
N LEU A 116 5.40 -21.91 -18.17
CA LEU A 116 4.69 -21.08 -19.16
C LEU A 116 5.62 -20.11 -19.90
N SER A 117 6.65 -19.57 -19.25
CA SER A 117 7.61 -18.67 -19.90
C SER A 117 8.59 -19.38 -20.86
N GLN A 118 8.84 -20.67 -20.64
CA GLN A 118 9.65 -21.49 -21.56
C GLN A 118 8.88 -21.93 -22.82
N LYS A 119 7.55 -21.99 -22.77
CA LYS A 119 6.71 -22.40 -23.92
C LYS A 119 6.40 -21.27 -24.91
N SER A 120 6.61 -20.01 -24.54
CA SER A 120 6.36 -18.84 -25.39
C SER A 120 7.60 -18.34 -26.14
N SER A 121 8.73 -19.05 -26.05
CA SER A 121 10.00 -18.74 -26.73
C SER A 121 10.40 -19.77 -27.79
N GLY A 122 9.48 -20.62 -28.23
CA GLY A 122 9.70 -21.65 -29.25
C GLY A 122 8.68 -21.55 -30.38
#